data_AF-A0A7H0SMA7-F1
#
_entry.id   AF-A0A7H0SMA7-F1
#
_cell.length_a   1.000
_cell.length_b   1.000
_cell.length_c   1.000
_cell.angle_alpha   90.00
_cell.angle_beta   90.00
_cell.angle_gamma   90.00
#
_symmetry.space_group_name_H-M   'P 1'
#
loop_
_entity.id
_entity.type
_entity.pdbx_description
1 polymer ?
#
loop_
_entity_poly.entity_id
_entity_poly.type
_entity_poly.pdbx_seq_one_letter_code
_entity_poly.pdbx_strand_id
1 'polypeptide(L)'
;MIEDDDAGEFLPMDVEETRKQVEMSLDYAYQCLKILAPMGIRGVSAWCESCEIEHYYDWDIVIRNLKDNLAGQPASPHEPAVDVDPSDYRTWDYCCGFIDGCSQR
;
A
#
# COMPACT_ATOMS: atom_id res chain seq x y z
N MET A 1 -36.46 -1.37 25.03
CA MET A 1 -35.71 -0.19 24.59
C MET A 1 -34.25 -0.57 24.72
N ILE A 2 -33.66 -0.95 23.59
CA ILE A 2 -32.21 -1.05 23.46
C ILE A 2 -31.91 0.02 22.43
N GLU A 3 -31.23 1.07 22.88
CA GLU A 3 -30.66 2.10 22.01
C GLU A 3 -29.38 1.48 21.44
N ASP A 4 -29.51 0.77 20.31
CA ASP A 4 -28.38 0.43 19.44
C ASP A 4 -28.01 1.71 18.65
N ASP A 5 -27.36 2.65 19.34
CA ASP A 5 -26.82 3.89 18.79
C ASP A 5 -25.28 3.87 18.86
N ASP A 6 -24.68 2.80 18.32
CA ASP A 6 -23.24 2.74 18.01
C ASP A 6 -23.05 2.60 16.49
N ALA A 7 -23.80 3.39 15.73
CA ALA A 7 -23.42 3.71 14.36
C ALA A 7 -22.26 4.71 14.45
N GLY A 8 -21.05 4.20 14.73
CA GLY A 8 -19.82 4.99 14.72
C GLY A 8 -19.77 5.83 13.44
N GLU A 9 -20.04 7.12 13.59
CA GLU A 9 -20.12 8.07 12.49
C GLU A 9 -18.75 8.05 11.81
N PHE A 10 -18.69 7.57 10.56
CA PHE A 10 -17.46 7.52 9.78
C PHE A 10 -17.12 8.97 9.39
N LEU A 11 -16.62 9.73 10.35
CA LEU A 11 -16.22 11.11 10.13
C LEU A 11 -15.10 11.10 9.08
N PRO A 12 -15.14 11.99 8.08
CA PRO A 12 -14.05 12.12 7.14
C PRO A 12 -12.77 12.40 7.94
N MET A 13 -11.76 11.56 7.74
CA MET A 13 -10.46 11.74 8.40
C MET A 13 -9.93 13.14 8.13
N ASP A 14 -9.35 13.75 9.15
CA ASP A 14 -8.69 15.05 9.01
C ASP A 14 -7.56 14.95 7.97
N VAL A 15 -7.36 16.03 7.21
CA VAL A 15 -6.37 16.09 6.12
C VAL A 15 -4.95 15.83 6.65
N GLU A 16 -4.64 16.32 7.85
CA GLU A 16 -3.33 16.12 8.47
C GLU A 16 -3.11 14.67 8.88
N GLU A 17 -4.15 14.00 9.38
CA GLU A 17 -4.08 12.57 9.73
C GLU A 17 -3.88 11.71 8.48
N THR A 18 -4.63 12.01 7.41
CA THR A 18 -4.45 11.35 6.11
C THR A 18 -3.03 11.51 5.59
N ARG A 19 -2.47 12.73 5.66
CA ARG A 19 -1.10 13.03 5.24
C ARG A 19 -0.09 12.19 6.02
N LYS A 20 -0.22 12.12 7.36
CA LYS A 20 0.67 11.30 8.21
C LYS A 20 0.62 9.81 7.87
N GLN A 21 -0.56 9.27 7.58
CA GLN A 21 -0.70 7.87 7.19
C GLN A 21 0.02 7.56 5.86
N VAL A 22 -0.02 8.49 4.91
CA VAL A 22 0.69 8.35 3.63
C VAL A 22 2.20 8.47 3.83
N GLU A 23 2.66 9.38 4.70
CA GLU A 23 4.09 9.46 5.08
C GLU A 23 4.59 8.17 5.74
N MET A 24 3.80 7.61 6.66
CA MET A 24 4.13 6.33 7.30
C MET A 24 4.15 5.20 6.27
N SER A 25 3.19 5.17 5.35
CA SER A 25 3.15 4.18 4.26
C SER A 25 4.37 4.32 3.34
N LEU A 26 4.84 5.54 3.08
CA LEU A 26 6.05 5.79 2.30
C LEU A 26 7.30 5.24 3.01
N ASP A 27 7.39 5.40 4.33
CA ASP A 27 8.47 4.80 5.11
C ASP A 27 8.43 3.27 5.04
N TYR A 28 7.27 2.64 5.22
CA TYR A 28 7.09 1.19 5.03
C TYR A 28 7.51 0.74 3.64
N ALA A 29 7.12 1.45 2.58
CA ALA A 29 7.50 1.10 1.21
C ALA A 29 9.03 1.09 1.02
N TYR A 30 9.74 2.04 1.64
CA TYR A 30 11.21 2.05 1.64
C TYR A 30 11.82 0.90 2.44
N GLN A 31 11.25 0.57 3.61
CA GLN A 31 11.70 -0.56 4.41
C GLN A 31 11.49 -1.89 3.66
N CYS A 32 10.32 -2.07 3.04
CA CYS A 32 9.99 -3.20 2.18
C CYS A 32 10.97 -3.32 1.01
N LEU A 33 11.22 -2.24 0.28
CA LEU A 33 12.22 -2.24 -0.80
C LEU A 33 13.60 -2.67 -0.29
N LYS A 34 14.03 -2.19 0.88
CA LYS A 34 15.34 -2.50 1.45
C LYS A 34 15.46 -3.95 1.91
N ILE A 35 14.40 -4.53 2.48
CA ILE A 35 14.43 -5.83 3.17
C ILE A 35 13.92 -6.95 2.26
N LEU A 36 12.82 -6.73 1.56
CA LEU A 36 12.10 -7.74 0.78
C LEU A 36 12.60 -7.86 -0.66
N ALA A 37 13.06 -6.78 -1.28
CA ALA A 37 13.59 -6.86 -2.65
C ALA A 37 14.80 -7.80 -2.78
N PRO A 38 15.79 -7.81 -1.85
CA PRO A 38 16.86 -8.81 -1.85
C PRO A 38 16.38 -10.26 -1.67
N MET A 39 15.17 -10.48 -1.16
CA MET A 39 14.54 -11.79 -1.01
C MET A 39 13.76 -12.22 -2.25
N GLY A 40 13.75 -11.41 -3.31
CA GLY A 40 13.04 -11.68 -4.56
C GLY A 40 11.62 -11.10 -4.62
N ILE A 41 11.15 -10.39 -3.59
CA ILE A 41 9.84 -9.74 -3.63
C ILE A 41 9.97 -8.39 -4.33
N ARG A 42 9.45 -8.27 -5.55
CA ARG A 42 9.58 -7.11 -6.43
C ARG A 42 8.63 -5.96 -6.11
N GLY A 43 7.53 -6.26 -5.42
CA GLY A 43 6.51 -5.27 -5.17
C GLY A 43 5.27 -5.84 -4.50
N VAL A 44 4.14 -5.14 -4.69
CA VAL A 44 2.85 -5.54 -4.13
C VAL A 44 1.83 -5.94 -5.16
N SER A 45 0.94 -6.84 -4.75
CA SER A 45 -0.26 -7.18 -5.49
C SER A 45 -1.49 -6.52 -4.85
N ALA A 46 -2.42 -6.06 -5.67
CA ALA A 46 -3.73 -5.57 -5.22
C ALA A 46 -4.84 -6.00 -6.18
N TRP A 47 -5.91 -6.59 -5.63
CA TRP A 47 -7.13 -6.88 -6.39
C TRP A 47 -7.84 -5.60 -6.83
N CYS A 48 -8.12 -5.47 -8.12
CA CYS A 48 -8.88 -4.36 -8.67
C CYS A 48 -10.30 -4.81 -9.00
N GLU A 49 -11.30 -4.31 -8.26
CA GLU A 49 -12.72 -4.64 -8.50
C GLU A 49 -13.22 -4.18 -9.88
N SER A 50 -12.67 -3.09 -10.42
CA SER A 50 -13.08 -2.58 -11.74
C SER A 50 -12.53 -3.38 -12.91
N CYS A 51 -11.33 -3.94 -12.77
CA CYS A 51 -10.68 -4.75 -13.81
C CYS A 51 -10.90 -6.25 -13.61
N GLU A 52 -11.42 -6.66 -12.45
CA GLU A 52 -11.63 -8.05 -12.04
C GLU A 52 -10.36 -8.92 -12.12
N ILE A 53 -9.20 -8.30 -11.83
CA ILE A 53 -7.89 -8.94 -11.88
C ILE A 53 -6.98 -8.40 -10.76
N GLU A 54 -5.92 -9.16 -10.47
CA GLU A 54 -4.83 -8.71 -9.61
C GLU A 54 -3.90 -7.75 -10.39
N HIS A 55 -3.66 -6.57 -9.84
CA HIS A 55 -2.65 -5.64 -10.33
C HIS A 55 -1.37 -5.80 -9.53
N TYR A 56 -0.23 -5.62 -10.22
CA TYR A 56 1.09 -5.77 -9.65
C TYR A 56 1.86 -4.47 -9.77
N TYR A 57 2.41 -4.01 -8.65
CA TYR A 57 3.10 -2.74 -8.54
C TYR A 57 4.51 -2.99 -8.00
N ASP A 58 5.51 -2.80 -8.86
CA ASP A 58 6.91 -2.78 -8.41
C ASP A 58 7.11 -1.68 -7.36
N TRP A 59 8.09 -1.85 -6.47
CA TRP A 59 8.33 -0.92 -5.36
C TRP A 59 8.50 0.54 -5.78
N ASP A 60 9.09 0.79 -6.95
CA ASP A 60 9.26 2.14 -7.51
C ASP A 60 7.92 2.79 -7.87
N ILE A 61 6.95 2.01 -8.37
CA ILE A 61 5.58 2.46 -8.64
C ILE A 61 4.88 2.79 -7.33
N VAL A 62 4.97 1.92 -6.32
CA VAL A 62 4.39 2.17 -4.99
C VAL A 62 4.93 3.46 -4.38
N ILE A 63 6.25 3.61 -4.35
CA ILE A 63 6.93 4.79 -3.78
C ILE A 63 6.54 6.06 -4.53
N ARG A 64 6.47 6.02 -5.87
CA ARG A 64 6.04 7.15 -6.69
C ARG A 64 4.61 7.53 -6.39
N ASN A 65 3.68 6.58 -6.36
CA ASN A 65 2.27 6.86 -6.08
C ASN A 65 2.06 7.51 -4.70
N LEU A 66 2.80 7.05 -3.69
CA LEU A 66 2.77 7.65 -2.35
C LEU A 66 3.32 9.08 -2.35
N LYS A 67 4.38 9.36 -3.12
CA LYS A 67 4.90 10.72 -3.29
C LYS A 67 3.95 11.64 -4.04
N ASP A 68 3.34 11.14 -5.12
CA ASP A 68 2.36 11.89 -5.91
C ASP A 68 1.15 12.23 -5.02
N ASN A 69 0.71 11.30 -4.18
CA ASN A 69 -0.34 11.53 -3.18
C ASN A 69 0.04 12.65 -2.20
N LEU A 70 1.24 12.61 -1.61
CA LEU A 70 1.73 13.67 -0.70
C LEU A 70 1.87 15.03 -1.40
N ALA A 71 2.13 15.04 -2.71
CA ALA A 71 2.20 16.24 -3.52
C ALA A 71 0.82 16.76 -3.99
N GLY A 72 -0.27 16.06 -3.64
CA GLY A 72 -1.62 16.36 -4.12
C GLY A 72 -1.78 16.18 -5.62
N GLN A 73 -0.93 15.35 -6.24
CA GLN A 73 -0.96 15.04 -7.67
C GLN A 73 -1.85 13.82 -7.92
N PRO A 74 -2.57 13.77 -9.05
CA PRO A 74 -3.27 12.57 -9.45
C PRO A 74 -2.24 11.44 -9.62
N ALA A 75 -2.60 10.23 -9.20
CA ALA A 75 -1.75 9.06 -9.41
C ALA A 75 -1.37 8.97 -10.89
N SER A 76 -0.07 8.92 -11.17
CA SER A 76 0.40 8.78 -12.54
C SER A 76 -0.17 7.49 -13.12
N PRO A 77 -0.69 7.50 -14.37
CA PRO A 77 -1.00 6.26 -15.03
C PRO A 77 0.26 5.39 -15.07
N HIS A 78 0.08 4.12 -14.72
CA HIS A 78 1.06 3.08 -14.96
C HIS A 78 0.39 2.07 -15.87
N GLU A 79 1.13 1.53 -16.82
CA GLU A 79 0.63 0.43 -17.62
C GLU A 79 0.68 -0.85 -16.78
N PRO A 80 -0.33 -1.74 -16.90
CA PRO A 80 -0.27 -3.05 -16.27
C PRO A 80 0.98 -3.80 -16.74
N ALA A 81 1.70 -4.40 -15.80
CA ALA A 81 2.86 -5.18 -16.14
C ALA A 81 2.44 -6.43 -16.94
N VAL A 82 3.11 -6.66 -18.07
CA VAL A 82 2.87 -7.82 -18.95
C VAL A 82 3.82 -8.92 -18.55
N ASP A 83 3.31 -10.17 -18.44
CA ASP A 83 4.11 -11.37 -18.14
C ASP A 83 4.82 -11.32 -16.77
N VAL A 84 4.13 -10.81 -15.75
CA VAL A 84 4.59 -10.85 -14.36
C VAL A 84 4.49 -12.27 -13.79
N ASP A 85 5.50 -12.68 -13.02
CA ASP A 85 5.41 -13.85 -12.16
C ASP A 85 4.68 -13.46 -10.86
N PRO A 86 3.48 -13.98 -10.58
CA PRO A 86 2.74 -13.65 -9.35
C PRO A 86 3.52 -14.00 -8.07
N SER A 87 4.47 -14.94 -8.14
CA SER A 87 5.29 -15.34 -7.00
C SER A 87 6.30 -14.28 -6.57
N ASP A 88 6.56 -13.27 -7.41
CA ASP A 88 7.43 -12.12 -7.09
C ASP A 88 6.72 -11.04 -6.26
N TYR A 89 5.41 -11.15 -6.02
CA TYR A 89 4.61 -10.10 -5.37
C TYR A 89 3.85 -10.62 -4.16
N ARG A 90 3.63 -9.75 -3.18
CA ARG A 90 2.81 -10.06 -1.98
C ARG A 90 1.84 -8.92 -1.70
N THR A 91 0.79 -9.18 -0.93
CA THR A 91 -0.13 -8.12 -0.52
C THR A 91 0.58 -7.08 0.35
N TRP A 92 0.08 -5.84 0.33
CA TRP A 92 0.61 -4.77 1.19
C TRP A 92 0.63 -5.17 2.67
N ASP A 93 -0.46 -5.76 3.16
CA ASP A 93 -0.57 -6.18 4.57
C ASP A 93 0.47 -7.24 4.95
N TYR A 94 0.77 -8.18 4.05
CA TYR A 94 1.85 -9.16 4.28
C TYR A 94 3.20 -8.46 4.43
N CYS A 95 3.50 -7.53 3.53
CA CYS A 95 4.77 -6.82 3.51
C CYS A 95 4.94 -5.98 4.79
N CYS A 96 3.93 -5.21 5.18
CA CYS A 96 3.96 -4.41 6.42
C CYS A 96 4.11 -5.30 7.66
N GLY A 97 3.33 -6.38 7.76
CA GLY A 97 3.44 -7.32 8.88
C GLY A 97 4.80 -8.00 8.97
N PHE A 98 5.45 -8.27 7.84
CA PHE A 98 6.83 -8.79 7.83
C PHE A 98 7.83 -7.76 8.39
N ILE A 99 7.71 -6.49 7.98
CA ILE A 99 8.56 -5.39 8.46
C ILE A 99 8.38 -5.18 9.96
N ASP A 100 7.15 -5.22 10.46
CA ASP A 100 6.86 -5.12 11.89
C ASP A 100 7.53 -6.25 12.67
N GLY A 101 7.42 -7.49 12.17
CA GLY A 101 8.09 -8.65 12.77
C GLY A 101 9.62 -8.59 12.74
N CYS A 102 10.20 -7.85 11.78
CA CYS A 102 11.65 -7.59 11.74
C CYS A 102 12.08 -6.51 12.75
N SER A 103 11.24 -5.49 12.94
CA SER A 103 11.53 -4.34 13.81
C SER A 103 11.37 -4.65 15.30
N GLN A 104 10.65 -5.71 15.66
CA GLN A 104 10.43 -6.16 17.04
C GLN A 104 11.55 -7.08 17.59
N ARG A 105 12.69 -7.21 16.91
CA ARG A 105 13.81 -8.08 17.30
C ARG A 105 15.02 -7.32 17.84
#